data_AF-A0A945YL15-F1
#
_entry.id   AF-A0A945YL15-F1
#
_cell.length_a   1.000
_cell.length_b   1.000
_cell.length_c   1.000
_cell.angle_alpha   90.00
_cell.angle_beta   90.00
_cell.angle_gamma   90.00
#
_symmetry.space_group_name_H-M   'P 1'
#
loop_
_entity.id
_entity.type
_entity.pdbx_description
1 polymer ?
#
loop_
_entity_poly.entity_id
_entity_poly.type
_entity_poly.pdbx_seq_one_letter_code
_entity_poly.pdbx_strand_id
1 'polypeptide(L)'
;TAIYRHFTSKNDLKAALMIRGYQLLSHGTSLNTSSDFADYGAQYVRFGLRYPYIYDLMFADTDIDINQHPALQTISNEAWDEVVNGIKRNLPNLPEKEVLIVAYNTWARVHGLVGILRRPNLCGNQSETLTWIENNLEEYLKKTRNVDFNA
;
A
#
# COMPACT_ATOMS: atom_id res chain seq x y z
N THR A 1 -22.88 -14.22 19.80
CA THR A 1 -21.95 -15.10 19.03
C THR A 1 -20.54 -14.97 19.60
N ALA A 2 -19.66 -15.97 19.43
CA ALA A 2 -18.33 -16.04 20.06
C ALA A 2 -17.43 -14.82 19.81
N ILE A 3 -17.60 -14.13 18.68
CA ILE A 3 -16.85 -12.93 18.29
C ILE A 3 -17.02 -11.78 19.31
N TYR A 4 -18.24 -11.56 19.82
CA TYR A 4 -18.52 -10.49 20.79
C TYR A 4 -17.97 -10.76 22.20
N ARG A 5 -17.35 -11.93 22.43
CA ARG A 5 -16.56 -12.16 23.65
C ARG A 5 -15.18 -11.52 23.58
N HIS A 6 -14.70 -11.21 22.38
CA HIS A 6 -13.37 -10.65 22.13
C HIS A 6 -13.42 -9.22 21.59
N PHE A 7 -14.52 -8.83 20.95
CA PHE A 7 -14.70 -7.50 20.38
C PHE A 7 -16.01 -6.88 20.87
N THR A 8 -15.93 -5.68 21.43
CA THR A 8 -17.08 -4.96 21.99
C THR A 8 -18.04 -4.49 20.88
N SER A 9 -17.51 -4.20 19.70
CA SER A 9 -18.28 -3.72 18.55
C SER A 9 -17.75 -4.27 17.21
N LYS A 10 -18.55 -4.08 16.14
CA LYS A 10 -18.10 -4.31 14.76
C LYS A 10 -16.87 -3.46 14.42
N ASN A 11 -16.80 -2.23 14.92
CA ASN A 11 -15.68 -1.32 14.66
C ASN A 11 -14.41 -1.78 15.35
N ASP A 12 -14.49 -2.35 16.56
CA ASP A 12 -13.33 -2.95 17.23
C ASP A 12 -12.77 -4.15 16.45
N LEU A 13 -13.65 -4.98 15.89
CA LEU A 13 -13.23 -6.07 15.00
C LEU A 13 -12.58 -5.54 13.72
N LYS A 14 -13.18 -4.52 13.07
CA LYS A 14 -12.60 -3.88 11.89
C LYS A 14 -11.21 -3.31 12.20
N ALA A 15 -11.08 -2.56 13.30
CA ALA A 15 -9.81 -1.98 13.72
C ALA A 15 -8.74 -3.03 13.95
N ALA A 16 -9.07 -4.14 14.62
CA ALA A 16 -8.13 -5.24 14.85
C ALA A 16 -7.69 -5.91 13.54
N LEU A 17 -8.61 -6.08 12.58
CA LEU A 17 -8.27 -6.63 11.26
C LEU A 17 -7.40 -5.67 10.44
N MET A 18 -7.65 -4.36 10.50
CA MET A 18 -6.82 -3.35 9.85
C MET A 18 -5.41 -3.28 10.47
N ILE A 19 -5.30 -3.32 11.79
CA ILE A 19 -4.00 -3.43 12.50
C ILE A 19 -3.25 -4.67 12.01
N ARG A 20 -3.94 -5.82 11.92
CA ARG A 20 -3.33 -7.04 11.39
C ARG A 20 -2.90 -6.87 9.93
N GLY A 21 -3.67 -6.13 9.13
CA GLY A 21 -3.32 -5.78 7.76
C GLY A 21 -2.03 -4.97 7.65
N TYR A 22 -1.90 -3.90 8.44
CA TYR A 22 -0.65 -3.12 8.51
C TYR A 22 0.54 -3.95 8.98
N GLN A 23 0.35 -4.85 9.95
CA GLN A 23 1.40 -5.80 10.36
C GLN A 23 1.80 -6.73 9.22
N LEU A 24 0.83 -7.31 8.50
CA LEU A 24 1.13 -8.19 7.36
C LEU A 24 1.89 -7.44 6.26
N LEU A 25 1.54 -6.18 6.02
CA LEU A 25 2.24 -5.31 5.07
C LEU A 25 3.69 -5.05 5.52
N SER A 26 3.91 -4.71 6.80
CA SER A 26 5.25 -4.39 7.32
C SER A 26 6.20 -5.59 7.44
N HIS A 27 5.67 -6.80 7.71
CA HIS A 27 6.48 -8.02 7.80
C HIS A 27 7.06 -8.47 6.44
N GLY A 28 6.48 -8.02 5.32
CA GLY A 28 6.87 -8.45 3.98
C GLY A 28 8.22 -7.88 3.52
N THR A 29 8.52 -6.62 3.85
CA THR A 29 9.79 -5.92 3.62
C THR A 29 9.67 -4.53 4.26
N SER A 30 10.62 -4.12 5.10
CA SER A 30 10.68 -2.74 5.57
C SER A 30 11.47 -1.86 4.60
N LEU A 31 10.99 -0.64 4.33
CA LEU A 31 11.77 0.39 3.65
C LEU A 31 13.04 0.78 4.42
N ASN A 32 13.15 0.40 5.69
CA ASN A 32 14.37 0.61 6.49
C ASN A 32 15.47 -0.40 6.16
N THR A 33 15.13 -1.54 5.54
CA THR A 33 16.09 -2.61 5.19
C THR A 33 16.28 -2.80 3.69
N SER A 34 15.30 -2.45 2.85
CA SER A 34 15.48 -2.43 1.40
C SER A 34 15.98 -1.06 0.96
N SER A 35 17.11 -1.04 0.24
CA SER A 35 17.61 0.15 -0.44
C SER A 35 16.81 0.48 -1.71
N ASP A 36 15.88 -0.38 -2.14
CA ASP A 36 15.15 -0.22 -3.39
C ASP A 36 13.64 -0.07 -3.15
N PHE A 37 13.16 1.13 -3.44
CA PHE A 37 11.75 1.50 -3.36
C PHE A 37 10.83 0.59 -4.20
N ALA A 38 11.37 -0.04 -5.25
CA ALA A 38 10.64 -1.01 -6.05
C ALA A 38 10.30 -2.29 -5.28
N ASP A 39 11.16 -2.75 -4.37
CA ASP A 39 10.91 -3.98 -3.60
C ASP A 39 9.74 -3.76 -2.64
N TYR A 40 9.73 -2.63 -1.92
CA TYR A 40 8.62 -2.27 -1.06
C TYR A 40 7.31 -2.12 -1.83
N GLY A 41 7.33 -1.42 -2.97
CA GLY A 41 6.16 -1.29 -3.83
C GLY A 41 5.64 -2.64 -4.34
N ALA A 42 6.54 -3.56 -4.70
CA ALA A 42 6.17 -4.89 -5.13
C ALA A 42 5.52 -5.71 -3.99
N GLN A 43 6.05 -5.64 -2.77
CA GLN A 43 5.44 -6.28 -1.61
C GLN A 43 4.09 -5.69 -1.25
N TYR A 44 3.94 -4.37 -1.36
CA TYR A 44 2.65 -3.69 -1.20
C TYR A 44 1.60 -4.24 -2.16
N VAL A 45 1.97 -4.38 -3.44
CA VAL A 45 1.06 -4.93 -4.44
C VAL A 45 0.73 -6.39 -4.16
N ARG A 46 1.73 -7.23 -3.82
CA ARG A 46 1.51 -8.63 -3.44
C ARG A 46 0.60 -8.76 -2.22
N PHE A 47 0.73 -7.88 -1.23
CA PHE A 47 -0.18 -7.82 -0.08
C PHE A 47 -1.62 -7.56 -0.54
N GLY A 48 -1.84 -6.56 -1.39
CA GLY A 48 -3.16 -6.22 -1.92
C GLY A 48 -3.80 -7.34 -2.77
N LEU A 49 -2.98 -8.12 -3.49
CA LEU A 49 -3.43 -9.29 -4.26
C LEU A 49 -3.73 -10.49 -3.36
N ARG A 50 -2.90 -10.76 -2.36
CA ARG A 50 -3.02 -11.93 -1.47
C ARG A 50 -4.12 -11.77 -0.42
N TYR A 51 -4.35 -10.56 0.07
CA TYR A 51 -5.31 -10.27 1.14
C TYR A 51 -6.36 -9.21 0.72
N PRO A 52 -7.13 -9.45 -0.36
CA PRO A 52 -7.96 -8.42 -0.99
C PRO A 52 -9.00 -7.81 -0.06
N TYR A 53 -9.63 -8.61 0.81
CA TYR A 53 -10.65 -8.12 1.75
C TYR A 53 -10.06 -7.32 2.93
N ILE A 54 -8.84 -7.66 3.37
CA ILE A 54 -8.13 -6.86 4.39
C ILE A 54 -7.69 -5.53 3.76
N TYR A 55 -7.18 -5.58 2.53
CA TYR A 55 -6.79 -4.39 1.77
C TYR A 55 -7.99 -3.45 1.55
N ASP A 56 -9.15 -3.98 1.15
CA ASP A 56 -10.36 -3.17 0.97
C ASP A 56 -10.81 -2.56 2.30
N LEU A 57 -10.74 -3.32 3.40
CA LEU A 57 -11.03 -2.81 4.73
C LEU A 57 -10.10 -1.68 5.17
N MET A 58 -8.82 -1.72 4.77
CA MET A 58 -7.83 -0.69 5.12
C MET A 58 -7.98 0.59 4.29
N PHE A 59 -8.33 0.47 3.01
CA PHE A 59 -8.15 1.57 2.04
C PHE A 59 -9.39 1.94 1.22
N ALA A 60 -10.43 1.11 1.22
CA ALA A 60 -11.67 1.36 0.50
C ALA A 60 -12.90 1.53 1.42
N ASP A 61 -12.86 1.01 2.65
CA ASP A 61 -13.90 1.18 3.67
C ASP A 61 -13.68 2.46 4.48
N THR A 62 -14.63 3.39 4.41
CA THR A 62 -14.58 4.69 5.12
C THR A 62 -15.41 4.73 6.40
N ASP A 63 -16.04 3.63 6.79
CA ASP A 63 -17.06 3.62 7.86
C ASP A 63 -16.49 3.51 9.28
N ILE A 64 -15.16 3.65 9.45
CA ILE A 64 -14.48 3.59 10.75
C ILE A 64 -13.79 4.93 11.07
N ASP A 65 -14.10 5.50 12.24
CA ASP A 65 -13.39 6.67 12.76
C ASP A 65 -12.06 6.22 13.38
N ILE A 66 -10.98 6.34 12.62
CA ILE A 66 -9.63 5.94 13.06
C ILE A 66 -9.21 6.66 14.35
N ASN A 67 -9.70 7.87 14.62
CA ASN A 67 -9.36 8.64 15.82
C ASN A 67 -9.88 7.97 17.10
N GLN A 68 -10.91 7.13 17.00
CA GLN A 68 -11.44 6.35 18.13
C GLN A 68 -10.63 5.08 18.42
N HIS A 69 -9.64 4.77 17.58
CA HIS A 69 -8.79 3.57 17.68
C HIS A 69 -7.30 3.97 17.66
N PRO A 70 -6.72 4.43 18.79
CA PRO A 70 -5.35 4.96 18.83
C PRO A 70 -4.27 4.01 18.31
N ALA A 71 -4.41 2.71 18.55
CA ALA A 71 -3.48 1.70 18.05
C ALA A 71 -3.54 1.58 16.51
N LEU A 72 -4.74 1.69 15.92
CA LEU A 72 -4.91 1.73 14.47
C LEU A 72 -4.34 3.02 13.88
N GLN A 73 -4.61 4.16 14.51
CA GLN A 73 -4.04 5.45 14.09
C GLN A 73 -2.51 5.41 14.08
N THR A 74 -1.91 4.87 15.14
CA THR A 74 -0.45 4.77 15.30
C THR A 74 0.16 3.97 14.16
N ILE A 75 -0.29 2.73 13.95
CA ILE A 75 0.30 1.86 12.92
C ILE A 75 0.00 2.34 11.49
N SER A 76 -1.13 3.02 11.27
CA SER A 76 -1.45 3.67 10.00
C SER A 76 -0.49 4.82 9.71
N ASN A 77 -0.17 5.64 10.71
CA ASN A 77 0.79 6.74 10.58
C ASN A 77 2.20 6.21 10.34
N GLU A 78 2.60 5.15 11.06
CA GLU A 78 3.90 4.50 10.85
C GLU A 78 4.07 4.01 9.41
N ALA A 79 3.04 3.38 8.82
CA ALA A 79 3.08 2.93 7.43
C ALA A 79 3.22 4.09 6.42
N TRP A 80 2.59 5.24 6.70
CA TRP A 80 2.75 6.45 5.89
C TRP A 80 4.16 7.05 6.03
N ASP A 81 4.63 7.16 7.27
CA ASP A 81 5.95 7.70 7.58
C ASP A 81 7.07 6.86 6.97
N GLU A 82 6.90 5.53 6.88
CA GLU A 82 7.85 4.67 6.17
C GLU A 82 8.04 5.09 4.71
N VAL A 83 6.97 5.45 4.00
CA VAL A 83 7.08 5.93 2.61
C VAL A 83 7.70 7.31 2.51
N VAL A 84 7.27 8.25 3.37
CA VAL A 84 7.85 9.60 3.41
C VAL A 84 9.35 9.54 3.70
N ASN A 85 9.74 8.74 4.69
CA ASN A 85 11.14 8.56 5.07
C ASN A 85 11.94 7.82 3.99
N GLY A 86 11.33 6.84 3.32
CA GLY A 86 11.93 6.18 2.15
C GLY A 86 12.26 7.16 1.03
N ILE A 87 11.37 8.12 0.75
CA ILE A 87 11.61 9.17 -0.24
C ILE A 87 12.70 10.13 0.23
N LYS A 88 12.65 10.61 1.48
CA LYS A 88 13.71 11.47 2.04
C LYS A 88 15.09 10.82 1.96
N ARG A 89 15.20 9.51 2.17
CA ARG A 89 16.46 8.77 2.04
C ARG A 89 16.97 8.70 0.60
N ASN A 90 16.08 8.46 -0.36
CA ASN A 90 16.44 8.29 -1.78
C ASN A 90 16.62 9.62 -2.52
N LEU A 91 15.94 10.68 -2.08
CA LEU A 91 15.92 12.01 -2.68
C LEU A 91 16.20 13.09 -1.60
N PRO A 92 17.40 13.09 -0.99
CA PRO A 92 17.68 13.85 0.24
C PRO A 92 17.65 15.37 0.07
N ASN A 93 17.71 15.87 -1.17
CA ASN A 93 17.77 17.31 -1.46
C ASN A 93 16.39 17.91 -1.80
N LEU A 94 15.32 17.11 -1.80
CA LEU A 94 13.98 17.63 -2.08
C LEU A 94 13.44 18.45 -0.91
N PRO A 95 12.83 19.62 -1.16
CA PRO A 95 12.03 20.33 -0.17
C PRO A 95 10.91 19.44 0.38
N GLU A 96 10.50 19.66 1.64
CA GLU A 96 9.48 18.84 2.31
C GLU A 96 8.17 18.72 1.52
N LYS A 97 7.71 19.83 0.92
CA LYS A 97 6.52 19.83 0.06
C LYS A 97 6.67 18.88 -1.14
N GLU A 98 7.85 18.84 -1.76
CA GLU A 98 8.12 17.98 -2.91
C GLU A 98 8.22 16.51 -2.50
N VAL A 99 8.81 16.22 -1.33
CA VAL A 99 8.79 14.88 -0.73
C VAL A 99 7.35 14.36 -0.60
N LEU A 100 6.44 15.17 -0.07
CA LEU A 100 5.04 14.77 0.09
C LEU A 100 4.34 14.56 -1.27
N ILE A 101 4.61 15.39 -2.27
CA ILE A 101 4.08 15.21 -3.63
C ILE A 101 4.53 13.87 -4.21
N VAL A 102 5.82 13.54 -4.09
CA VAL A 102 6.38 12.25 -4.54
C VAL A 102 5.81 11.09 -3.72
N ALA A 103 5.55 11.28 -2.43
CA ALA A 103 4.95 10.27 -1.55
C ALA A 103 3.54 9.93 -2.00
N TYR A 104 2.68 10.94 -2.20
CA TYR A 104 1.33 10.72 -2.71
C TYR A 104 1.33 10.09 -4.10
N ASN A 105 2.23 10.53 -5.00
CA ASN A 105 2.33 9.93 -6.33
C ASN A 105 2.73 8.44 -6.26
N THR A 106 3.72 8.12 -5.44
CA THR A 106 4.13 6.73 -5.21
C THR A 106 2.98 5.90 -4.66
N TRP A 107 2.31 6.40 -3.62
CA TRP A 107 1.21 5.72 -2.96
C TRP A 107 0.07 5.45 -3.96
N ALA A 108 -0.28 6.45 -4.77
CA ALA A 108 -1.28 6.32 -5.83
C ALA A 108 -0.90 5.24 -6.86
N ARG A 109 0.37 5.15 -7.27
CA ARG A 109 0.85 4.16 -8.25
C ARG A 109 0.65 2.73 -7.75
N VAL A 110 1.06 2.43 -6.52
CA VAL A 110 0.92 1.06 -5.97
C VAL A 110 -0.53 0.69 -5.71
N HIS A 111 -1.36 1.64 -5.24
CA HIS A 111 -2.81 1.43 -5.10
C HIS A 111 -3.50 1.17 -6.44
N GLY A 112 -3.15 1.95 -7.46
CA GLY A 112 -3.67 1.79 -8.81
C GLY A 112 -3.32 0.42 -9.38
N LEU A 113 -2.08 -0.03 -9.17
CA LEU A 113 -1.63 -1.34 -9.64
C LEU A 113 -2.40 -2.49 -8.97
N VAL A 114 -2.62 -2.44 -7.65
CA VAL A 114 -3.50 -3.40 -6.96
C VAL A 114 -4.90 -3.39 -7.57
N GLY A 115 -5.46 -2.20 -7.80
CA GLY A 115 -6.79 -2.05 -8.38
C GLY A 115 -6.93 -2.60 -9.80
N ILE A 116 -5.89 -2.50 -10.62
CA ILE A 116 -5.85 -3.00 -12.00
C ILE A 116 -5.65 -4.52 -12.00
N LEU A 117 -4.65 -5.03 -11.29
CA LEU A 117 -4.32 -6.47 -11.29
C LEU A 117 -5.43 -7.33 -10.69
N ARG A 118 -6.20 -6.80 -9.72
CA ARG A 118 -7.40 -7.49 -9.20
C ARG A 118 -8.57 -7.53 -10.19
N ARG A 119 -8.52 -6.73 -11.26
CA ARG A 119 -9.59 -6.57 -12.26
C ARG A 119 -8.99 -6.56 -13.67
N PRO A 120 -8.45 -7.70 -14.15
CA PRO A 120 -7.69 -7.74 -15.40
C PRO A 120 -8.51 -7.31 -16.62
N ASN A 121 -9.83 -7.45 -16.58
CA ASN A 121 -10.73 -7.02 -17.65
C ASN A 121 -10.99 -5.50 -17.70
N LEU A 122 -10.50 -4.73 -16.71
CA LEU A 122 -10.71 -3.27 -16.63
C LEU A 122 -10.03 -2.52 -17.78
N CYS A 123 -8.92 -3.04 -18.30
CA CYS A 123 -8.08 -2.39 -19.31
C CYS A 123 -8.11 -3.10 -20.68
N GLY A 124 -9.15 -3.90 -20.97
CA GLY A 124 -9.27 -4.67 -22.21
C GLY A 124 -8.49 -6.00 -22.21
N ASN A 125 -8.20 -6.56 -23.39
CA ASN A 125 -7.64 -7.92 -23.54
C ASN A 125 -6.12 -8.00 -23.34
N GLN A 126 -5.55 -7.18 -22.46
CA GLN A 126 -4.10 -7.11 -22.19
C GLN A 126 -3.62 -8.17 -21.18
N SER A 127 -4.18 -9.39 -21.24
CA SER A 127 -3.96 -10.42 -20.22
C SER A 127 -2.49 -10.83 -20.10
N GLU A 128 -1.75 -10.92 -21.21
CA GLU A 128 -0.32 -11.26 -21.21
C GLU A 128 0.53 -10.18 -20.53
N THR A 129 0.29 -8.91 -20.85
CA THR A 129 1.00 -7.78 -20.22
C THR A 129 0.71 -7.71 -18.72
N LEU A 130 -0.55 -7.84 -18.32
CA LEU A 130 -0.91 -7.83 -16.90
C LEU A 130 -0.31 -9.03 -16.15
N THR A 131 -0.30 -10.21 -16.77
CA THR A 131 0.36 -11.40 -16.23
C THR A 131 1.86 -11.19 -16.09
N TRP A 132 2.51 -10.55 -17.07
CA TRP A 132 3.93 -10.21 -16.97
C TRP A 132 4.18 -9.22 -15.83
N ILE A 133 3.36 -8.18 -15.69
CA ILE A 133 3.49 -7.18 -14.62
C ILE A 133 3.36 -7.85 -13.24
N GLU A 134 2.35 -8.70 -13.04
CA GLU A 134 2.13 -9.40 -11.77
C GLU A 134 3.32 -10.29 -11.38
N ASN A 135 3.93 -10.96 -12.37
CA ASN A 135 5.09 -11.83 -12.15
C ASN A 135 6.42 -11.07 -12.03
N ASN A 136 6.48 -9.80 -12.44
CA ASN A 136 7.72 -9.01 -12.53
C ASN A 136 7.58 -7.62 -11.88
N LEU A 137 6.88 -7.53 -10.75
CA LEU A 137 6.52 -6.26 -10.08
C LEU A 137 7.73 -5.36 -9.81
N GLU A 138 8.85 -5.89 -9.30
CA GLU A 138 10.06 -5.11 -9.04
C GLU A 138 10.63 -4.52 -10.33
N GLU A 139 10.73 -5.34 -11.38
CA GLU A 139 11.23 -4.90 -12.68
C GLU A 139 10.30 -3.84 -13.30
N TYR A 140 8.98 -4.06 -13.24
CA TYR A 140 7.98 -3.10 -13.70
C TYR A 140 8.09 -1.75 -12.98
N LEU A 141 8.19 -1.75 -11.65
CA LEU A 141 8.30 -0.54 -10.84
C LEU A 141 9.63 0.19 -11.09
N LYS A 142 10.72 -0.54 -11.38
CA LYS A 142 12.01 0.06 -11.79
C LYS A 142 11.90 0.72 -13.16
N LYS A 143 11.35 0.02 -14.15
CA LYS A 143 11.20 0.55 -15.53
C LYS A 143 10.33 1.81 -15.57
N THR A 144 9.28 1.86 -14.75
CA THR A 144 8.31 2.96 -14.78
C THR A 144 8.70 4.16 -13.91
N ARG A 145 9.81 4.10 -13.16
CA ARG A 145 10.24 5.15 -12.23
C ARG A 145 10.37 6.53 -12.89
N ASN A 146 10.91 6.58 -14.11
CA ASN A 146 11.26 7.81 -14.84
C ASN A 146 10.46 7.98 -16.15
N VAL A 147 9.23 7.45 -16.22
CA VAL A 147 8.38 7.69 -17.40
C VAL A 147 7.87 9.13 -17.31
N ASP A 148 8.58 10.03 -17.96
CA ASP A 148 8.18 11.42 -18.12
C ASP A 148 7.05 11.51 -19.15
N PHE A 149 5.87 11.96 -18.71
CA PHE A 149 4.75 12.28 -19.59
C PHE A 149 4.97 13.67 -20.21
N ASN A 150 6.04 13.82 -20.99
CA ASN A 150 6.18 14.99 -21.85
C ASN A 150 5.29 14.74 -23.07
N ALA A 151 4.18 15.50 -23.13
CA ALA A 151 3.27 15.54 -24.26
C ALA A 151 3.88 16.28 -25.46
#